data_AF-A0AAN8Q918-F1
#
_entry.id   AF-A0AAN8Q918-F1
#
_cell.length_a   1.000
_cell.length_b   1.000
_cell.length_c   1.000
_cell.angle_alpha   90.00
_cell.angle_beta   90.00
_cell.angle_gamma   90.00
#
_symmetry.space_group_name_H-M   'P 1'
#
loop_
_entity.id
_entity.type
_entity.pdbx_description
1 polymer ?
#
loop_
_entity_poly.entity_id
_entity_poly.type
_entity_poly.pdbx_seq_one_letter_code
_entity_poly.pdbx_strand_id
1 'polypeptide(L)'
;MPRMPLCGTCLLLVRAQKNNVVDYLDDLEPEKRKKLIEFTVPLARKRRQENRKKDVQIKAEISKRLANKLQKKKTQERNKLERLLRTCDIGKVSIKEQIEFEDLDESVLQSVNDILAGKIVGHYMCHLWYDEDSLEKTVYHAKVEKLLKKNGGTYRIGYWEENETYDNAEDYDISKYALAVDLICEDLVIS
;
A
#
# COMPACT_ATOMS: atom_id res chain seq x y z
N MET A 1 48.29 30.53 22.43
CA MET A 1 47.95 29.15 22.00
C MET A 1 46.89 29.21 20.91
N PRO A 2 47.21 28.92 19.64
CA PRO A 2 46.19 28.74 18.62
C PRO A 2 45.80 27.25 18.55
N ARG A 3 44.49 26.98 18.62
CA ARG A 3 43.91 25.66 18.36
C ARG A 3 44.03 25.37 16.86
N MET A 4 44.79 24.33 16.48
CA MET A 4 44.78 23.84 15.11
C MET A 4 43.47 23.09 14.83
N PRO A 5 42.88 23.26 13.64
CA PRO A 5 41.70 22.51 13.24
C PRO A 5 42.10 21.07 12.94
N LEU A 6 41.46 20.12 13.64
CA LEU A 6 41.56 18.68 13.36
C LEU A 6 41.20 18.43 11.90
N CYS A 7 42.22 18.06 11.13
CA CYS A 7 42.19 17.82 9.71
C CYS A 7 41.20 16.68 9.38
N GLY A 8 40.25 16.95 8.48
CA GLY A 8 39.28 15.98 7.96
C GLY A 8 39.87 14.79 7.19
N THR A 9 41.19 14.62 7.19
CA THR A 9 41.89 13.46 6.62
C THR A 9 41.86 12.23 7.52
N CYS A 10 41.71 12.39 8.84
CA CYS A 10 41.77 11.25 9.78
C CYS A 10 40.57 10.29 9.65
N LEU A 11 39.42 10.74 9.15
CA LEU A 11 38.20 9.93 9.07
C LEU A 11 38.15 8.96 7.88
N LEU A 12 39.06 9.09 6.91
CA LEU A 12 39.18 8.16 5.78
C LEU A 12 40.03 6.92 6.10
N LEU A 13 40.93 7.00 7.08
CA LEU A 13 41.81 5.89 7.46
C LEU A 13 41.10 4.79 8.26
N VAL A 14 39.98 5.12 8.92
CA VAL A 14 39.31 4.22 9.88
C VAL A 14 38.48 3.09 9.19
N ARG A 15 38.39 3.05 7.86
CA ARG A 15 37.63 2.00 7.14
C ARG A 15 38.46 1.02 6.30
N ALA A 16 39.79 1.09 6.34
CA ALA A 16 40.68 0.21 5.57
C ALA A 16 41.09 -1.08 6.31
N GLN A 17 40.43 -1.42 7.42
CA GLN A 17 40.89 -2.44 8.37
C GLN A 17 40.73 -3.91 7.92
N LYS A 18 40.56 -4.19 6.62
CA LYS A 18 40.43 -5.59 6.12
C LYS A 18 41.28 -5.98 4.92
N ASN A 19 41.95 -5.04 4.25
CA ASN A 19 42.81 -5.37 3.11
C ASN A 19 44.13 -4.61 3.29
N ASN A 20 45.28 -5.26 3.05
CA ASN A 20 46.68 -4.75 3.12
C ASN A 20 46.98 -3.62 2.11
N VAL A 21 45.99 -2.80 1.80
CA VAL A 21 46.02 -1.73 0.81
C VAL A 21 46.85 -0.55 1.32
N VAL A 22 46.87 -0.30 2.63
CA VAL A 22 47.71 0.76 3.22
C VAL A 22 49.18 0.38 3.10
N ASP A 23 49.55 -0.83 3.52
CA ASP A 23 50.92 -1.35 3.40
C ASP A 23 51.39 -1.34 1.93
N TYR A 24 50.55 -1.82 1.01
CA TYR A 24 50.81 -1.76 -0.43
C TYR A 24 51.02 -0.33 -0.96
N LEU A 25 50.25 0.64 -0.46
CA LEU A 25 50.40 2.04 -0.87
C LEU A 25 51.68 2.65 -0.31
N ASP A 26 52.11 2.26 0.89
CA ASP A 26 53.32 2.77 1.53
C ASP A 26 54.61 2.20 0.91
N ASP A 27 54.54 0.99 0.35
CA ASP A 27 55.63 0.37 -0.43
C ASP A 27 55.81 0.99 -1.84
N LEU A 28 54.86 1.81 -2.30
CA LEU A 28 54.92 2.46 -3.61
C LEU A 28 55.69 3.79 -3.58
N GLU A 29 56.40 4.03 -4.68
CA GLU A 29 57.09 5.31 -4.92
C GLU A 29 56.10 6.50 -4.84
N PRO A 30 56.47 7.62 -4.19
CA PRO A 30 55.54 8.70 -3.86
C PRO A 30 54.73 9.26 -5.05
N GLU A 31 55.36 9.35 -6.23
CA GLU A 31 54.68 9.83 -7.45
C GLU A 31 53.65 8.83 -7.99
N LYS A 32 53.97 7.53 -7.97
CA LYS A 32 53.07 6.46 -8.40
C LYS A 32 51.89 6.35 -7.44
N ARG A 33 52.15 6.44 -6.13
CA ARG A 33 51.12 6.49 -5.08
C ARG A 33 50.15 7.65 -5.31
N LYS A 34 50.66 8.86 -5.58
CA LYS A 34 49.83 10.04 -5.81
C LYS A 34 48.91 9.86 -7.03
N LYS A 35 49.46 9.43 -8.17
CA LYS A 35 48.68 9.16 -9.40
C LYS A 35 47.59 8.10 -9.17
N LEU A 36 47.91 7.03 -8.43
CA LEU A 36 46.96 5.97 -8.12
C LEU A 36 45.80 6.49 -7.24
N ILE A 37 46.09 7.29 -6.21
CA ILE A 37 45.07 7.89 -5.36
C ILE A 37 44.19 8.87 -6.15
N GLU A 38 44.80 9.74 -6.96
CA GLU A 38 44.08 10.71 -7.80
C GLU A 38 43.15 10.03 -8.80
N PHE A 39 43.51 8.85 -9.32
CA PHE A 39 42.65 8.06 -10.20
C PHE A 39 41.56 7.28 -9.45
N THR A 40 41.92 6.62 -8.36
CA THR A 40 41.02 5.70 -7.64
C THR A 40 39.95 6.42 -6.84
N VAL A 41 40.23 7.59 -6.27
CA VAL A 41 39.28 8.34 -5.44
C VAL A 41 38.05 8.80 -6.24
N PRO A 42 38.18 9.45 -7.42
CA PRO A 42 37.03 9.80 -8.26
C PRO A 42 36.23 8.58 -8.72
N LEU A 43 36.92 7.48 -9.08
CA LEU A 43 36.27 6.24 -9.51
C LEU A 43 35.47 5.61 -8.36
N ALA A 44 36.03 5.59 -7.15
CA ALA A 44 35.32 5.15 -5.95
C ALA A 44 34.10 6.04 -5.63
N ARG A 45 34.22 7.36 -5.82
CA ARG A 45 33.09 8.29 -5.66
C ARG A 45 31.97 8.00 -6.66
N LYS A 46 32.31 7.83 -7.94
CA LYS A 46 31.33 7.48 -8.99
C LYS A 46 30.62 6.16 -8.67
N ARG A 47 31.38 5.13 -8.29
CA ARG A 47 30.83 3.83 -7.89
C ARG A 47 29.90 3.94 -6.67
N ARG A 48 30.26 4.74 -5.66
CA ARG A 48 29.38 5.00 -4.50
C ARG A 48 28.09 5.68 -4.92
N GLN A 49 28.15 6.64 -5.85
CA GLN A 49 26.96 7.31 -6.37
C GLN A 49 26.06 6.36 -7.14
N GLU A 50 26.63 5.52 -8.01
CA GLU A 50 25.89 4.48 -8.73
C GLU A 50 25.24 3.47 -7.78
N ASN A 51 25.98 3.00 -6.78
CA ASN A 51 25.44 2.10 -5.76
C ASN A 51 24.29 2.74 -4.99
N ARG A 52 24.40 4.00 -4.56
CA ARG A 52 23.30 4.71 -3.89
C ARG A 52 22.04 4.79 -4.76
N LYS A 53 22.19 5.07 -6.06
CA LYS A 53 21.06 5.07 -7.01
C LYS A 53 20.42 3.68 -7.12
N LYS A 54 21.24 2.62 -7.23
CA LYS A 54 20.76 1.24 -7.26
C LYS A 54 20.05 0.86 -5.95
N ASP A 55 20.60 1.24 -4.80
CA ASP A 55 20.01 0.96 -3.49
C ASP A 55 18.64 1.62 -3.35
N VAL A 56 18.47 2.86 -3.84
CA VAL A 56 17.17 3.54 -3.87
C VAL A 56 16.18 2.79 -4.76
N GLN A 57 16.59 2.38 -5.96
CA GLN A 57 15.74 1.60 -6.87
C GLN A 57 15.34 0.24 -6.26
N ILE A 58 16.28 -0.46 -5.65
CA ILE A 58 16.03 -1.75 -5.00
C ILE A 58 15.05 -1.58 -3.84
N LYS A 59 15.22 -0.54 -3.01
CA LYS A 59 14.30 -0.25 -1.91
C LYS A 59 12.89 0.04 -2.41
N ALA A 60 12.75 0.87 -3.45
CA ALA A 60 11.46 1.17 -4.06
C ALA A 60 10.77 -0.11 -4.59
N GLU A 61 11.52 -0.96 -5.28
CA GLU A 61 11.02 -2.23 -5.81
C GLU A 61 10.61 -3.21 -4.70
N ILE A 62 11.38 -3.29 -3.61
CA ILE A 62 11.03 -4.10 -2.43
C ILE A 62 9.72 -3.60 -1.82
N SER A 63 9.58 -2.29 -1.60
CA SER A 63 8.36 -1.69 -1.07
C SER A 63 7.15 -1.99 -1.94
N LYS A 64 7.28 -1.85 -3.27
CA LYS A 64 6.21 -2.19 -4.23
C LYS A 64 5.79 -3.65 -4.13
N ARG A 65 6.75 -4.58 -4.06
CA ARG A 65 6.46 -6.01 -3.92
C ARG A 65 5.77 -6.36 -2.61
N LEU A 66 6.17 -5.71 -1.52
CA LEU A 66 5.52 -5.90 -0.22
C LEU A 66 4.08 -5.40 -0.23
N ALA A 67 3.83 -4.20 -0.79
CA ALA A 67 2.49 -3.66 -0.95
C ALA A 67 1.59 -4.62 -1.76
N ASN A 68 2.06 -5.09 -2.91
CA ASN A 68 1.32 -6.03 -3.76
C ASN A 68 1.03 -7.36 -3.07
N LYS A 69 1.97 -7.88 -2.26
CA LYS A 69 1.77 -9.12 -1.51
C LYS A 69 0.71 -8.95 -0.42
N LEU A 70 0.72 -7.82 0.29
CA LEU A 70 -0.29 -7.49 1.30
C LEU A 70 -1.65 -7.31 0.65
N GLN A 71 -1.73 -6.60 -0.48
CA GLN A 71 -2.98 -6.40 -1.19
C GLN A 71 -3.59 -7.72 -1.66
N LYS A 72 -2.78 -8.62 -2.25
CA LYS A 72 -3.24 -9.97 -2.63
C LYS A 72 -3.79 -10.75 -1.44
N LYS A 73 -3.16 -10.65 -0.27
CA LYS A 73 -3.64 -11.32 0.94
C LYS A 73 -5.01 -10.74 1.36
N LYS A 74 -5.15 -9.41 1.38
CA LYS A 74 -6.43 -8.75 1.67
C LYS A 74 -7.52 -9.15 0.67
N THR A 75 -7.22 -9.21 -0.63
CA THR A 75 -8.19 -9.67 -1.64
C THR A 75 -8.63 -11.11 -1.39
N GLN A 76 -7.72 -12.00 -0.98
CA GLN A 76 -8.08 -13.38 -0.61
C GLN A 76 -8.98 -13.44 0.62
N GLU A 77 -8.69 -12.64 1.65
CA GLU A 77 -9.51 -12.52 2.86
C GLU A 77 -10.92 -11.97 2.51
N ARG A 78 -10.99 -10.91 1.71
CA ARG A 78 -12.26 -10.34 1.20
C ARG A 78 -13.07 -11.36 0.39
N ASN A 79 -12.43 -12.09 -0.52
CA ASN A 79 -13.09 -13.15 -1.29
C ASN A 79 -13.62 -14.28 -0.40
N LYS A 80 -12.96 -14.58 0.73
CA LYS A 80 -13.45 -15.55 1.72
C LYS A 80 -14.72 -15.00 2.40
N LEU A 81 -14.69 -13.76 2.88
CA LEU A 81 -15.84 -13.11 3.50
C LEU A 81 -17.03 -13.00 2.54
N GLU A 82 -16.80 -12.67 1.27
CA GLU A 82 -17.86 -12.58 0.27
C GLU A 82 -18.57 -13.94 0.08
N ARG A 83 -17.81 -15.05 0.04
CA ARG A 83 -18.37 -16.40 -0.05
C ARG A 83 -19.17 -16.78 1.19
N LEU A 84 -18.71 -16.35 2.37
CA LEU A 84 -19.42 -16.57 3.63
C LEU A 84 -20.75 -15.83 3.64
N LEU A 85 -20.77 -14.53 3.28
CA LEU A 85 -21.99 -13.73 3.19
C LEU A 85 -22.98 -14.30 2.16
N ARG A 86 -22.49 -14.75 1.00
CA ARG A 86 -23.32 -15.46 0.00
C ARG A 86 -23.98 -16.70 0.60
N THR A 87 -23.27 -17.43 1.44
CA THR A 87 -23.80 -18.65 2.09
C THR A 87 -24.85 -18.30 3.14
N CYS A 88 -24.64 -17.22 3.90
CA CYS A 88 -25.60 -16.72 4.88
C CYS A 88 -26.90 -16.24 4.24
N ASP A 89 -26.80 -15.45 3.17
CA ASP A 89 -27.95 -14.87 2.47
C ASP A 89 -28.85 -15.93 1.81
N ILE A 90 -28.28 -17.09 1.43
CA ILE A 90 -29.04 -18.25 0.92
C ILE A 90 -29.75 -19.02 2.06
N GLY A 91 -29.64 -18.56 3.30
CA GLY A 91 -30.33 -19.14 4.46
C GLY A 91 -29.69 -20.42 4.99
N LYS A 92 -28.41 -20.66 4.68
CA LYS A 92 -27.70 -21.86 5.16
C LYS A 92 -27.13 -21.71 6.57
N VAL A 93 -26.80 -20.48 7.00
CA VAL A 93 -26.19 -20.16 8.30
C VAL A 93 -26.50 -18.70 8.65
N SER A 94 -26.85 -18.37 9.90
CA SER A 94 -27.02 -16.97 10.31
C SER A 94 -25.67 -16.24 10.32
N ILE A 95 -25.63 -14.95 9.95
CA ILE A 95 -24.40 -14.13 10.00
C ILE A 95 -23.84 -14.12 11.44
N LYS A 96 -24.71 -14.02 12.45
CA LYS A 96 -24.31 -14.02 13.87
C LYS A 96 -23.71 -15.35 14.35
N GLU A 97 -23.94 -16.44 13.63
CA GLU A 97 -23.44 -17.77 14.01
C GLU A 97 -22.03 -18.05 13.43
N GLN A 98 -21.50 -17.15 12.60
CA GLN A 98 -20.14 -17.30 12.08
C GLN A 98 -19.14 -16.58 12.96
N ILE A 99 -18.08 -17.30 13.32
CA ILE A 99 -16.99 -16.84 14.19
C ILE A 99 -16.34 -15.58 13.58
N GLU A 100 -16.26 -15.49 12.26
CA GLU A 100 -15.73 -14.31 11.56
C GLU A 100 -16.50 -13.00 11.80
N PHE A 101 -17.71 -13.06 12.39
CA PHE A 101 -18.57 -11.90 12.64
C PHE A 101 -18.95 -11.74 14.12
N GLU A 102 -18.38 -12.54 15.03
CA GLU A 102 -18.72 -12.53 16.46
C GLU A 102 -18.36 -11.20 17.15
N ASP A 103 -17.25 -10.59 16.72
CA ASP A 103 -16.73 -9.32 17.26
C ASP A 103 -17.29 -8.06 16.57
N LEU A 104 -18.24 -8.21 15.63
CA LEU A 104 -18.81 -7.04 14.94
C LEU A 104 -19.86 -6.32 15.79
N ASP A 105 -19.75 -5.00 15.84
CA ASP A 105 -20.76 -4.14 16.46
C ASP A 105 -22.15 -4.37 15.88
N GLU A 106 -23.18 -4.29 16.71
CA GLU A 106 -24.58 -4.48 16.29
C GLU A 106 -25.01 -3.50 15.19
N SER A 107 -24.47 -2.27 15.20
CA SER A 107 -24.70 -1.25 14.17
C SER A 107 -24.15 -1.67 12.80
N VAL A 108 -22.96 -2.27 12.79
CA VAL A 108 -22.32 -2.80 11.58
C VAL A 108 -23.10 -4.00 11.08
N LEU A 109 -23.49 -4.92 11.96
CA LEU A 109 -24.32 -6.07 11.59
C LEU A 109 -25.67 -5.64 11.00
N GLN A 110 -26.31 -4.63 11.58
CA GLN A 110 -27.56 -4.09 11.05
C GLN A 110 -27.35 -3.49 9.65
N SER A 111 -26.29 -2.71 9.47
CA SER A 111 -25.93 -2.12 8.18
C SER A 111 -25.62 -3.19 7.13
N VAL A 112 -24.89 -4.25 7.49
CA VAL A 112 -24.66 -5.42 6.63
C VAL A 112 -25.98 -6.06 6.21
N ASN A 113 -26.90 -6.27 7.15
CA ASN A 113 -28.22 -6.82 6.85
C ASN A 113 -29.01 -5.91 5.89
N ASP A 114 -28.95 -4.59 6.07
CA ASP A 114 -29.64 -3.64 5.20
C ASP A 114 -29.03 -3.60 3.79
N ILE A 115 -27.70 -3.73 3.66
CA ILE A 115 -27.03 -3.92 2.36
C ILE A 115 -27.51 -5.21 1.69
N LEU A 116 -27.54 -6.34 2.40
CA LEU A 116 -27.93 -7.62 1.84
C LEU A 116 -29.42 -7.68 1.45
N ALA A 117 -30.27 -6.99 2.23
CA ALA A 117 -31.72 -6.93 2.03
C ALA A 117 -32.16 -5.95 0.93
N GLY A 118 -31.25 -5.16 0.34
CA GLY A 118 -31.63 -4.23 -0.72
C GLY A 118 -32.06 -2.84 -0.25
N LYS A 119 -31.91 -2.51 1.04
CA LYS A 119 -32.54 -1.35 1.66
C LYS A 119 -31.74 -0.05 1.57
N ILE A 120 -30.48 -0.13 1.16
CA ILE A 120 -29.58 1.03 1.08
C ILE A 120 -29.78 1.88 -0.19
N VAL A 121 -30.78 1.58 -1.03
CA VAL A 121 -31.01 2.34 -2.26
C VAL A 121 -31.38 3.78 -1.91
N GLY A 122 -30.69 4.75 -2.52
CA GLY A 122 -30.84 6.18 -2.27
C GLY A 122 -29.88 6.74 -1.21
N HIS A 123 -29.17 5.89 -0.46
CA HIS A 123 -28.20 6.33 0.53
C HIS A 123 -26.94 6.90 -0.10
N TYR A 124 -26.34 7.86 0.61
CA TYR A 124 -25.01 8.35 0.33
C TYR A 124 -23.99 7.55 1.14
N MET A 125 -22.80 7.39 0.60
CA MET A 125 -21.71 6.69 1.28
C MET A 125 -20.36 7.28 0.89
N CYS A 126 -19.35 6.97 1.71
CA CYS A 126 -17.96 7.24 1.41
C CYS A 126 -17.23 5.91 1.31
N HIS A 127 -16.46 5.73 0.23
CA HIS A 127 -15.75 4.49 -0.05
C HIS A 127 -14.27 4.78 -0.26
N LEU A 128 -13.44 4.05 0.45
CA LEU A 128 -11.99 4.07 0.35
C LEU A 128 -11.51 3.03 -0.67
N TRP A 129 -10.99 3.50 -1.80
CA TRP A 129 -10.42 2.63 -2.83
C TRP A 129 -8.90 2.66 -2.80
N TYR A 130 -8.29 1.49 -2.99
CA TYR A 130 -6.85 1.35 -3.13
C TYR A 130 -6.49 1.29 -4.60
N ASP A 131 -5.66 2.22 -5.06
CA ASP A 131 -5.13 2.25 -6.40
C ASP A 131 -3.79 1.48 -6.45
N GLU A 132 -3.73 0.46 -7.31
CA GLU A 132 -2.53 -0.38 -7.47
C GLU A 132 -1.39 0.34 -8.21
N ASP A 133 -1.71 1.35 -9.02
CA ASP A 133 -0.72 2.09 -9.80
C ASP A 133 0.00 3.13 -8.94
N SER A 134 -0.75 3.92 -8.17
CA SER A 134 -0.19 4.90 -7.22
C SER A 134 0.22 4.29 -5.87
N LEU A 135 -0.31 3.11 -5.51
CA LEU A 135 -0.18 2.48 -4.19
C LEU A 135 -0.78 3.31 -3.05
N GLU A 136 -1.74 4.19 -3.38
CA GLU A 136 -2.41 5.09 -2.44
C GLU A 136 -3.87 4.68 -2.23
N LYS A 137 -4.43 5.14 -1.11
CA LYS A 137 -5.87 4.99 -0.83
C LYS A 137 -6.55 6.34 -1.04
N THR A 138 -7.61 6.35 -1.84
CA THR A 138 -8.39 7.55 -2.16
C THR A 138 -9.81 7.38 -1.68
N VAL A 139 -10.39 8.44 -1.09
CA VAL A 139 -11.79 8.46 -0.66
C VAL A 139 -12.64 8.98 -1.80
N TYR A 140 -13.69 8.24 -2.13
CA TYR A 140 -14.71 8.65 -3.08
C TYR A 140 -16.04 8.82 -2.36
N HIS A 141 -16.80 9.84 -2.78
CA HIS A 141 -18.19 9.96 -2.42
C HIS A 141 -19.02 9.12 -3.37
N ALA A 142 -20.12 8.57 -2.87
CA ALA A 142 -20.94 7.70 -3.67
C ALA A 142 -22.42 7.74 -3.28
N LYS A 143 -23.28 7.35 -4.22
CA LYS A 143 -24.72 7.24 -4.03
C LYS A 143 -25.24 5.94 -4.61
N VAL A 144 -25.96 5.17 -3.81
CA VAL A 144 -26.60 3.94 -4.28
C VAL A 144 -27.82 4.30 -5.13
N GLU A 145 -27.78 4.03 -6.42
CA GLU A 145 -28.87 4.42 -7.32
C GLU A 145 -30.01 3.41 -7.35
N LYS A 146 -29.65 2.13 -7.51
CA LYS A 146 -30.64 1.05 -7.67
C LYS A 146 -30.01 -0.31 -7.42
N LEU A 147 -30.85 -1.26 -7.02
CA LEU A 147 -30.51 -2.67 -6.94
C LEU A 147 -30.94 -3.39 -8.23
N LEU A 148 -29.96 -3.91 -8.96
CA LEU A 148 -30.16 -4.82 -10.08
C LEU A 148 -30.28 -6.25 -9.56
N LYS A 149 -31.45 -6.87 -9.71
CA LYS A 149 -31.72 -8.23 -9.21
C LYS A 149 -31.00 -9.36 -9.98
N LYS A 150 -30.20 -9.05 -11.01
CA LYS A 150 -29.43 -10.06 -11.74
C LYS A 150 -28.30 -10.62 -10.87
N ASN A 151 -27.95 -11.89 -11.06
CA ASN A 151 -26.79 -12.58 -10.47
C ASN A 151 -26.61 -12.46 -8.93
N GLY A 152 -27.70 -12.53 -8.17
CA GLY A 152 -27.63 -12.49 -6.69
C GLY A 152 -27.63 -11.09 -6.08
N GLY A 153 -27.85 -10.05 -6.88
CA GLY A 153 -28.02 -8.67 -6.42
C GLY A 153 -26.75 -7.83 -6.59
N THR A 154 -26.83 -6.87 -7.51
CA THR A 154 -25.76 -5.91 -7.81
C THR A 154 -26.31 -4.51 -7.68
N TYR A 155 -25.66 -3.66 -6.89
CA TYR A 155 -25.99 -2.24 -6.82
C TYR A 155 -25.34 -1.50 -7.98
N ARG A 156 -26.09 -0.60 -8.61
CA ARG A 156 -25.49 0.49 -9.37
C ARG A 156 -25.24 1.66 -8.44
N ILE A 157 -24.01 2.14 -8.45
CA ILE A 157 -23.53 3.18 -7.56
C ILE A 157 -22.80 4.22 -8.40
N GLY A 158 -23.23 5.48 -8.31
CA GLY A 158 -22.47 6.60 -8.85
C GLY A 158 -21.39 7.02 -7.88
N TYR A 159 -20.13 7.12 -8.34
CA TYR A 159 -18.97 7.56 -7.57
C TYR A 159 -18.41 8.87 -8.12
N TRP A 160 -17.93 9.76 -7.25
CA TRP A 160 -17.26 11.00 -7.62
C TRP A 160 -16.18 11.38 -6.60
N GLU A 161 -15.22 12.21 -7.01
CA GLU A 161 -14.14 12.67 -6.13
C GLU A 161 -14.61 13.75 -5.15
N GLU A 162 -13.82 14.01 -4.10
CA GLU A 162 -14.10 15.05 -3.08
C GLU A 162 -14.32 16.46 -3.68
N ASN A 163 -13.63 16.76 -4.79
CA ASN A 163 -13.72 18.06 -5.46
C ASN A 163 -14.85 18.13 -6.50
N GLU A 164 -15.63 17.07 -6.64
CA GLU A 164 -16.67 16.93 -7.65
C GLU A 164 -18.06 16.88 -7.02
N THR A 165 -19.07 16.91 -7.88
CA THR A 165 -20.47 16.76 -7.51
C THR A 165 -21.05 15.51 -8.14
N TYR A 166 -22.20 15.04 -7.63
CA TYR A 166 -22.91 13.88 -8.19
C TYR A 166 -23.21 13.99 -9.70
N ASP A 167 -23.31 15.19 -10.25
CA ASP A 167 -23.50 15.38 -11.70
C ASP A 167 -22.31 14.89 -12.55
N ASN A 168 -21.13 14.72 -11.95
CA ASN A 168 -19.93 14.16 -12.58
C ASN A 168 -19.74 12.67 -12.27
N ALA A 169 -20.70 12.05 -11.57
CA ALA A 169 -20.50 10.71 -11.04
C ALA A 169 -20.37 9.66 -12.15
N GLU A 170 -19.44 8.73 -11.95
CA GLU A 170 -19.28 7.55 -12.78
C GLU A 170 -20.00 6.35 -12.17
N ASP A 171 -20.75 5.63 -13.01
CA ASP A 171 -21.55 4.48 -12.58
C ASP A 171 -20.71 3.19 -12.49
N TYR A 172 -20.75 2.55 -11.34
CA TYR A 172 -20.16 1.23 -11.10
C TYR A 172 -21.21 0.23 -10.64
N ASP A 173 -21.12 -0.98 -11.17
CA ASP A 173 -21.96 -2.10 -10.79
C ASP A 173 -21.20 -2.96 -9.74
N ILE A 174 -21.61 -2.90 -8.47
CA ILE A 174 -20.95 -3.58 -7.34
C ILE A 174 -21.88 -4.63 -6.72
N SER A 175 -21.36 -5.84 -6.52
CA SER A 175 -22.07 -6.92 -5.82
C SER A 175 -22.49 -6.49 -4.41
N LYS A 176 -23.73 -6.78 -3.99
CA LYS A 176 -24.17 -6.50 -2.61
C LYS A 176 -23.27 -7.17 -1.56
N TYR A 177 -22.69 -8.32 -1.90
CA TYR A 177 -21.77 -9.04 -1.01
C TYR A 177 -20.41 -8.34 -0.94
N ALA A 178 -19.89 -7.84 -2.07
CA ALA A 178 -18.63 -7.09 -2.07
C ALA A 178 -18.78 -5.81 -1.26
N LEU A 179 -19.88 -5.07 -1.46
CA LEU A 179 -20.18 -3.84 -0.72
C LEU A 179 -20.31 -4.09 0.79
N ALA A 180 -20.93 -5.19 1.20
CA ALA A 180 -21.01 -5.59 2.60
C ALA A 180 -19.63 -5.96 3.19
N VAL A 181 -18.76 -6.60 2.40
CA VAL A 181 -17.37 -6.86 2.82
C VAL A 181 -16.59 -5.56 2.99
N ASP A 182 -16.79 -4.58 2.11
CA ASP A 182 -16.11 -3.28 2.21
C ASP A 182 -16.54 -2.52 3.47
N LEU A 183 -17.81 -2.63 3.88
CA LEU A 183 -18.30 -2.11 5.17
C LEU A 183 -17.61 -2.82 6.36
N ILE A 184 -17.53 -4.16 6.33
CA ILE A 184 -16.90 -4.95 7.39
C ILE A 184 -15.39 -4.66 7.49
N CYS A 185 -14.73 -4.37 6.38
CA CYS A 185 -13.32 -4.01 6.34
C CYS A 185 -13.06 -2.53 6.69
N GLU A 186 -14.10 -1.77 7.07
CA GLU A 186 -14.04 -0.33 7.38
C GLU A 186 -13.57 0.54 6.19
N ASP A 187 -13.68 0.02 4.96
CA ASP A 187 -13.39 0.79 3.75
C ASP A 187 -14.65 1.51 3.23
N LEU A 188 -15.84 1.22 3.78
CA LEU A 188 -17.10 1.87 3.43
C LEU A 188 -17.80 2.45 4.66
N VAL A 189 -18.34 3.66 4.54
CA VAL A 189 -19.21 4.29 5.54
C VAL A 189 -20.52 4.72 4.87
N ILE A 190 -21.66 4.32 5.43
CA ILE A 190 -22.99 4.66 4.92
C ILE A 190 -23.61 5.75 5.79
N SER A 191 -24.17 6.78 5.13
CA SER A 191 -24.87 7.91 5.74
C SER A 191 -26.39 7.83 5.55
#